data_AF-A0A2G9TK42-F1
#
_entry.id   AF-A0A2G9TK42-F1
#
_cell.length_a   1.000
_cell.length_b   1.000
_cell.length_c   1.000
_cell.angle_alpha   90.00
_cell.angle_beta   90.00
_cell.angle_gamma   90.00
#
_symmetry.space_group_name_H-M   'P 1'
#
loop_
_entity.id
_entity.type
_entity.pdbx_description
1 polymer ?
#
loop_
_entity_poly.entity_id
_entity_poly.type
_entity_poly.pdbx_seq_one_letter_code
_entity_poly.pdbx_strand_id
1 'polypeptide(L)'
;MYIADRCKSDTSAKCENGGFPHPRDCSKCICPRGYGGDQCNERPPGCGETLQATSNWVTLTDMLDRQLSDGDYTECNYWIESPKGTVIELQIVDYPWGYVSAGCSLAGFEIKSNKNQTATGYRFCTPEVAGWVLRSHTNRLPVMTYSSYLYTLITSVFQYRYVSASPAS
;
A
#
# COMPACT_ATOMS: atom_id res chain seq x y z
N MET A 1 8.47 23.73 -16.30
CA MET A 1 9.57 23.60 -15.32
C MET A 1 9.31 22.32 -14.53
N TYR A 2 10.09 21.27 -14.81
CA TYR A 2 9.95 19.98 -14.11
C TYR A 2 10.74 20.02 -12.80
N ILE A 3 10.23 19.33 -11.78
CA ILE A 3 10.80 19.30 -10.42
C ILE A 3 12.25 18.79 -10.38
N ALA A 4 12.68 18.07 -11.42
CA ALA A 4 14.02 17.50 -11.57
C ALA A 4 15.16 18.54 -11.70
N ASP A 5 14.89 19.80 -12.07
CA ASP A 5 15.95 20.78 -12.36
C ASP A 5 16.58 21.42 -11.10
N ARG A 6 16.03 21.19 -9.90
CA ARG A 6 16.54 21.80 -8.65
C ARG A 6 17.59 20.96 -7.94
N CYS A 7 17.58 19.65 -8.16
CA CYS A 7 18.44 18.70 -7.46
C CYS A 7 19.41 18.07 -8.46
N LYS A 8 20.72 18.25 -8.23
CA LYS A 8 21.76 17.65 -9.08
C LYS A 8 21.73 16.13 -8.92
N SER A 9 21.54 15.40 -10.02
CA SER A 9 21.41 13.93 -10.04
C SER A 9 22.48 13.20 -9.22
N ASP A 10 23.72 13.68 -9.28
CA ASP A 10 24.89 12.94 -8.77
C ASP A 10 25.07 13.06 -7.25
N THR A 11 24.44 14.08 -6.64
CA THR A 11 24.57 14.39 -5.21
C THR A 11 23.26 14.21 -4.45
N SER A 12 22.16 13.94 -5.17
CA SER A 12 20.83 13.82 -4.57
C SER A 12 20.58 12.41 -4.05
N ALA A 13 19.57 12.29 -3.20
CA ALA A 13 19.11 11.02 -2.66
C ALA A 13 18.79 10.01 -3.79
N LYS A 14 19.20 8.76 -3.57
CA LYS A 14 18.84 7.64 -4.44
C LYS A 14 17.49 7.10 -4.00
N CYS A 15 16.43 7.55 -4.67
CA CYS A 15 15.08 7.16 -4.33
C CYS A 15 14.72 5.79 -4.91
N GLU A 16 14.11 4.94 -4.09
CA GLU A 16 13.60 3.63 -4.47
C GLU A 16 12.08 3.66 -4.75
N ASN A 17 11.54 2.54 -5.23
CA ASN A 17 10.10 2.31 -5.43
C ASN A 17 9.38 3.41 -6.25
N GLY A 18 10.14 4.12 -7.10
CA GLY A 18 9.64 5.18 -7.96
C GLY A 18 9.47 6.55 -7.27
N GLY A 19 10.10 6.76 -6.11
CA GLY A 19 10.26 8.09 -5.53
C GLY A 19 11.18 9.00 -6.34
N PHE A 20 11.17 10.28 -6.00
CA PHE A 20 12.05 11.29 -6.63
C PHE A 20 12.59 12.28 -5.59
N PRO A 21 13.77 12.89 -5.81
CA PRO A 21 14.35 13.81 -4.84
C PRO A 21 13.44 14.99 -4.50
N HIS A 22 13.35 15.32 -3.22
CA HIS A 22 12.53 16.41 -2.74
C HIS A 22 13.11 17.77 -3.18
N PRO A 23 12.36 18.64 -3.88
CA PRO A 23 12.91 19.82 -4.55
C PRO A 23 13.42 20.94 -3.63
N ARG A 24 13.14 20.84 -2.32
CA ARG A 24 13.66 21.75 -1.29
C ARG A 24 14.71 21.11 -0.38
N ASP A 25 14.83 19.78 -0.44
CA ASP A 25 15.79 19.00 0.34
C ASP A 25 16.22 17.79 -0.49
N CYS A 26 17.27 17.97 -1.30
CA CYS A 26 17.72 16.95 -2.23
C CYS A 26 18.31 15.71 -1.52
N SER A 27 18.47 15.73 -0.20
CA SER A 27 18.92 14.58 0.59
C SER A 27 17.80 13.60 0.94
N LYS A 28 16.54 13.95 0.62
CA LYS A 28 15.35 13.13 0.87
C LYS A 28 14.54 12.91 -0.39
N CYS A 29 13.66 11.92 -0.35
CA CYS A 29 12.76 11.57 -1.43
C CYS A 29 11.30 11.92 -1.11
N ILE A 30 10.56 12.28 -2.15
CA ILE A 30 9.10 12.24 -2.17
C ILE A 30 8.69 10.84 -2.62
N CYS A 31 7.91 10.16 -1.79
CA CYS A 31 7.55 8.75 -1.97
C CYS A 31 6.14 8.57 -2.51
N PRO A 32 5.91 7.59 -3.41
CA PRO A 32 4.57 7.14 -3.73
C PRO A 32 3.85 6.63 -2.48
N ARG A 33 2.52 6.78 -2.42
CA ARG A 33 1.72 6.24 -1.30
C ARG A 33 2.01 4.74 -1.10
N GLY A 34 2.09 4.32 0.15
CA GLY A 34 2.50 2.98 0.54
C GLY A 34 4.02 2.80 0.68
N TYR A 35 4.83 3.84 0.43
CA TYR A 35 6.28 3.86 0.63
C TYR A 35 6.70 5.09 1.44
N GLY A 36 7.75 4.96 2.24
CA GLY A 36 8.25 6.00 3.13
C GLY A 36 9.74 5.88 3.42
N GLY A 37 10.20 6.64 4.41
CA GLY A 37 11.63 6.82 4.70
C GLY A 37 12.29 7.83 3.75
N ASP A 38 13.51 8.27 4.08
CA ASP A 38 14.23 9.28 3.29
C ASP A 38 14.55 8.81 1.86
N GLN A 39 14.52 7.49 1.60
CA GLN A 39 14.79 6.87 0.29
C GLN A 39 13.60 6.12 -0.30
N CYS A 40 12.40 6.18 0.30
CA CYS A 40 11.21 5.43 -0.16
C CYS A 40 11.37 3.90 -0.10
N ASN A 41 12.26 3.40 0.74
CA ASN A 41 12.55 1.97 0.92
C ASN A 41 12.04 1.42 2.26
N GLU A 42 11.29 2.23 3.01
CA GLU A 42 10.64 1.85 4.26
C GLU A 42 9.12 1.82 4.10
N ARG A 43 8.46 1.03 4.94
CA ARG A 43 7.01 1.08 5.09
C ARG A 43 6.64 2.42 5.76
N PRO A 44 5.58 3.11 5.32
CA PRO A 44 5.13 4.32 6.00
C PRO A 44 4.89 4.07 7.50
N PRO A 45 5.21 5.05 8.37
CA PRO A 45 5.01 4.92 9.80
C PRO A 45 3.52 4.83 10.16
N GLY A 46 3.22 4.41 11.38
CA GLY A 46 1.84 4.19 11.86
C GLY A 46 1.52 2.70 12.03
N CYS A 47 0.23 2.38 12.14
CA CYS A 47 -0.23 1.00 12.29
C CYS A 47 0.01 0.16 11.03
N GLY A 48 -0.19 -1.15 11.18
CA GLY A 48 0.23 -2.15 10.20
C GLY A 48 1.70 -2.55 10.37
N GLU A 49 2.15 -3.49 9.53
CA GLU A 49 3.44 -4.15 9.67
C GLU A 49 3.96 -4.71 8.35
N THR A 50 5.22 -5.18 8.37
CA THR A 50 5.79 -5.93 7.26
C THR A 50 5.59 -7.43 7.50
N LEU A 51 4.84 -8.08 6.63
CA LEU A 51 4.45 -9.47 6.67
C LEU A 51 5.22 -10.28 5.62
N GLN A 52 5.59 -11.52 5.98
CA GLN A 52 6.24 -12.43 5.05
C GLN A 52 5.23 -13.46 4.54
N ALA A 53 4.99 -13.44 3.24
CA ALA A 53 4.12 -14.41 2.58
C ALA A 53 4.77 -15.80 2.56
N THR A 54 3.91 -16.82 2.62
CA THR A 54 4.30 -18.21 2.37
C THR A 54 3.63 -18.71 1.09
N SER A 55 3.96 -19.93 0.64
CA SER A 55 3.25 -20.58 -0.47
C SER A 55 1.81 -20.99 -0.11
N ASN A 56 1.50 -21.05 1.19
CA ASN A 56 0.17 -21.33 1.71
C ASN A 56 -0.55 -20.01 2.01
N TRP A 57 -1.89 -20.05 1.97
CA TRP A 57 -2.72 -18.91 2.37
C TRP A 57 -2.51 -18.60 3.86
N VAL A 58 -2.23 -17.34 4.15
CA VAL A 58 -2.09 -16.76 5.48
C VAL A 58 -3.15 -15.68 5.64
N THR A 59 -3.82 -15.63 6.79
CA THR A 59 -4.81 -14.60 7.10
C THR A 59 -4.13 -13.35 7.67
N LEU A 60 -4.49 -12.19 7.15
CA LEU A 60 -4.25 -10.88 7.73
C LEU A 60 -5.57 -10.34 8.28
N THR A 61 -5.62 -10.07 9.57
CA THR A 61 -6.70 -9.34 10.22
C THR A 61 -6.21 -7.94 10.56
N ASP A 62 -6.70 -6.95 9.83
CA ASP A 62 -6.44 -5.54 10.10
C ASP A 62 -7.51 -4.98 11.02
N MET A 63 -7.08 -4.25 12.04
CA MET A 63 -7.95 -3.60 13.01
C MET A 63 -7.69 -2.10 12.98
N LEU A 64 -8.57 -1.37 12.33
CA LEU A 64 -8.49 0.07 12.19
C LEU A 64 -9.26 0.72 13.34
N ASP A 65 -8.52 1.15 14.37
CA ASP A 65 -9.04 1.93 15.49
C ASP A 65 -8.74 3.42 15.29
N ARG A 66 -9.77 4.23 15.09
CA ARG A 66 -9.58 5.67 14.96
C ARG A 66 -9.56 6.32 16.34
N GLN A 67 -8.36 6.71 16.77
CA GLN A 67 -8.22 7.68 17.86
C GLN A 67 -8.60 9.08 17.38
N LEU A 68 -9.28 9.84 18.26
CA LEU A 68 -9.65 11.24 18.02
C LEU A 68 -8.38 12.08 17.77
N SER A 69 -8.06 12.29 16.51
CA SER A 69 -7.09 13.29 16.07
C SER A 69 -7.72 14.11 14.93
N ASP A 70 -7.37 15.40 14.92
CA ASP A 70 -7.93 16.44 14.06
C ASP A 70 -7.92 16.02 12.58
N GLY A 71 -9.11 15.77 12.02
CA GLY A 71 -9.39 15.81 10.57
C GLY A 71 -8.71 14.79 9.64
N ASP A 72 -7.63 14.12 10.04
CA ASP A 72 -6.83 13.26 9.15
C ASP A 72 -7.35 11.83 9.08
N TYR A 73 -7.22 11.14 7.95
CA TYR A 73 -7.56 9.71 7.82
C TYR A 73 -6.80 8.86 8.85
N THR A 74 -7.46 7.86 9.40
CA THR A 74 -6.75 6.75 10.06
C THR A 74 -6.34 5.77 8.97
N GLU A 75 -5.06 5.45 8.87
CA GLU A 75 -4.50 4.56 7.85
C GLU A 75 -3.54 3.55 8.47
N CYS A 76 -3.74 2.26 8.19
CA CYS A 76 -2.75 1.21 8.46
C CYS A 76 -2.05 0.83 7.16
N ASN A 77 -0.72 0.74 7.24
CA ASN A 77 0.14 0.46 6.10
C ASN A 77 0.76 -0.91 6.31
N TYR A 78 0.44 -1.87 5.44
CA TYR A 78 1.04 -3.19 5.43
C TYR A 78 1.93 -3.38 4.21
N TRP A 79 3.07 -4.03 4.41
CA TRP A 79 3.87 -4.58 3.32
C TRP A 79 3.83 -6.09 3.38
N ILE A 80 3.26 -6.72 2.38
CA ILE A 80 3.40 -8.16 2.21
C ILE A 80 4.59 -8.40 1.30
N GLU A 81 5.57 -9.17 1.75
CA GLU A 81 6.78 -9.47 1.02
C GLU A 81 6.94 -10.96 0.77
N SER A 82 7.63 -11.29 -0.32
CA SER A 82 7.93 -12.67 -0.68
C SER A 82 9.33 -12.77 -1.31
N PRO A 83 9.90 -13.98 -1.44
CA PRO A 83 11.20 -14.16 -2.08
C PRO A 83 11.25 -13.60 -3.51
N LYS A 84 12.45 -13.20 -3.97
CA LYS A 84 12.64 -12.76 -5.37
C LYS A 84 12.22 -13.85 -6.35
N GLY A 85 11.66 -13.45 -7.49
CA GLY A 85 11.13 -14.39 -8.49
C GLY A 85 9.72 -14.93 -8.18
N THR A 86 9.06 -14.39 -7.16
CA THR A 86 7.66 -14.68 -6.84
C THR A 86 6.79 -13.44 -7.01
N VAL A 87 5.48 -13.66 -7.03
CA VAL A 87 4.44 -12.63 -6.95
C VAL A 87 3.44 -13.02 -5.87
N ILE A 88 2.69 -12.04 -5.38
CA ILE A 88 1.76 -12.19 -4.26
C ILE A 88 0.34 -12.25 -4.79
N GLU A 89 -0.42 -13.24 -4.34
CA GLU A 89 -1.87 -13.27 -4.48
C GLU A 89 -2.48 -12.81 -3.16
N LEU A 90 -3.43 -11.88 -3.25
CA LEU A 90 -4.17 -11.33 -2.12
C LEU A 90 -5.65 -11.48 -2.39
N GLN A 91 -6.35 -12.19 -1.52
CA GLN A 91 -7.80 -12.26 -1.50
C GLN A 91 -8.35 -11.26 -0.49
N ILE A 92 -9.34 -10.47 -0.93
CA ILE A 92 -10.16 -9.67 -0.01
C ILE A 92 -11.22 -10.62 0.55
N VAL A 93 -11.18 -10.92 1.85
CA VAL A 93 -12.14 -11.85 2.46
C VAL A 93 -13.41 -11.10 2.84
N ASP A 94 -13.26 -9.93 3.45
CA ASP A 94 -14.38 -9.12 3.91
C ASP A 94 -14.13 -7.62 3.71
N TYR A 95 -15.19 -6.89 3.39
CA TYR A 95 -15.20 -5.43 3.34
C TYR A 95 -16.15 -4.92 4.43
N PRO A 96 -15.61 -4.49 5.58
CA PRO A 96 -16.42 -4.22 6.77
C PRO A 96 -17.11 -2.85 6.78
N TRP A 97 -16.84 -1.99 5.80
CA TRP A 97 -17.44 -0.65 5.77
C TRP A 97 -18.80 -0.68 5.08
N GLY A 98 -19.78 -0.01 5.67
CA GLY A 98 -21.13 0.10 5.11
C GLY A 98 -21.34 1.28 4.15
N TYR A 99 -20.28 1.84 3.55
CA TYR A 99 -20.36 3.10 2.79
C TYR A 99 -19.54 3.06 1.51
N VAL A 100 -20.08 3.68 0.47
CA VAL A 100 -19.45 3.82 -0.85
C VAL A 100 -19.32 5.30 -1.16
N SER A 101 -18.17 5.70 -1.72
CA SER A 101 -17.94 7.09 -2.17
C SER A 101 -17.24 7.10 -3.53
N ALA A 102 -17.41 8.19 -4.29
CA ALA A 102 -16.75 8.33 -5.58
C ALA A 102 -15.22 8.25 -5.40
N GLY A 103 -14.57 7.34 -6.14
CA GLY A 103 -13.14 7.10 -6.05
C GLY A 103 -12.66 6.52 -4.70
N CYS A 104 -13.59 6.01 -3.88
CA CYS A 104 -13.32 5.50 -2.54
C CYS A 104 -12.60 6.51 -1.65
N SER A 105 -13.00 7.78 -1.71
CA SER A 105 -12.28 8.82 -0.99
C SER A 105 -12.39 8.68 0.53
N LEU A 106 -13.52 8.23 1.07
CA LEU A 106 -13.81 8.32 2.51
C LEU A 106 -13.31 7.12 3.34
N ALA A 107 -13.42 5.91 2.80
CA ALA A 107 -12.93 4.71 3.46
C ALA A 107 -12.74 3.57 2.47
N GLY A 108 -11.81 2.68 2.79
CA GLY A 108 -11.65 1.41 2.13
C GLY A 108 -10.21 0.96 2.04
N PHE A 109 -9.92 0.22 0.98
CA PHE A 109 -8.62 -0.35 0.70
C PHE A 109 -7.93 0.40 -0.42
N GLU A 110 -6.61 0.54 -0.36
CA GLU A 110 -5.76 0.73 -1.52
C GLU A 110 -4.79 -0.46 -1.59
N ILE A 111 -4.72 -1.12 -2.73
CA ILE A 111 -3.86 -2.30 -2.93
C ILE A 111 -3.00 -2.05 -4.16
N LYS A 112 -1.67 -1.97 -3.96
CA LYS A 112 -0.71 -1.62 -5.01
C LYS A 112 -0.17 -2.86 -5.73
N SER A 113 -1.08 -3.63 -6.32
CA SER A 113 -0.73 -4.81 -7.12
C SER A 113 -0.16 -4.48 -8.51
N ASN A 114 -0.26 -3.22 -8.95
CA ASN A 114 0.19 -2.70 -10.25
C ASN A 114 1.68 -2.94 -10.53
N LYS A 115 2.05 -3.03 -11.82
CA LYS A 115 3.48 -3.06 -12.23
C LYS A 115 4.19 -1.75 -11.91
N ASN A 116 3.53 -0.62 -12.19
CA ASN A 116 4.07 0.70 -11.87
C ASN A 116 3.71 1.10 -10.44
N GLN A 117 4.69 1.06 -9.54
CA GLN A 117 4.50 1.40 -8.13
C GLN A 117 4.38 2.92 -7.87
N THR A 118 4.69 3.77 -8.87
CA THR A 118 4.43 5.23 -8.75
C THR A 118 2.95 5.56 -8.85
N ALA A 119 2.15 4.71 -9.49
CA ALA A 119 0.72 4.92 -9.65
C ALA A 119 -0.05 4.58 -8.37
N THR A 120 -1.20 5.23 -8.17
CA THR A 120 -2.17 4.85 -7.13
C THR A 120 -2.54 3.38 -7.29
N GLY A 121 -2.68 2.68 -6.16
CA GLY A 121 -3.18 1.30 -6.15
C GLY A 121 -4.63 1.21 -6.59
N TYR A 122 -5.14 0.00 -6.77
CA TYR A 122 -6.57 -0.20 -6.90
C TYR A 122 -7.24 0.15 -5.58
N ARG A 123 -8.29 0.97 -5.65
CA ARG A 123 -9.09 1.34 -4.49
C ARG A 123 -10.40 0.59 -4.47
N PHE A 124 -10.73 0.01 -3.32
CA PHE A 124 -11.93 -0.78 -3.13
C PHE A 124 -12.71 -0.23 -1.94
N CYS A 125 -14.00 0.03 -2.16
CA CYS A 125 -14.89 0.58 -1.15
C CYS A 125 -16.33 0.08 -1.29
N THR A 126 -16.52 -1.14 -1.81
CA THR A 126 -17.85 -1.74 -1.97
C THR A 126 -17.81 -3.18 -1.49
N PRO A 127 -18.89 -3.71 -0.90
CA PRO A 127 -18.90 -5.07 -0.35
C PRO A 127 -18.75 -6.17 -1.40
N GLU A 128 -19.07 -5.90 -2.68
CA GLU A 128 -18.99 -6.86 -3.78
C GLU A 128 -17.56 -7.30 -4.14
N VAL A 129 -16.55 -6.62 -3.57
CA VAL A 129 -15.13 -6.98 -3.73
C VAL A 129 -14.73 -8.16 -2.84
N ALA A 130 -15.57 -8.55 -1.88
CA ALA A 130 -15.34 -9.74 -1.07
C ALA A 130 -15.24 -10.99 -1.96
N GLY A 131 -14.22 -11.81 -1.71
CA GLY A 131 -13.86 -12.96 -2.52
C GLY A 131 -12.94 -12.66 -3.71
N TRP A 132 -12.73 -11.40 -4.10
CA TRP A 132 -11.83 -11.06 -5.21
C TRP A 132 -10.38 -11.39 -4.88
N VAL A 133 -9.67 -11.93 -5.86
CA VAL A 133 -8.23 -12.24 -5.76
C VAL A 133 -7.46 -11.33 -6.69
N LEU A 134 -6.52 -10.59 -6.13
CA LEU A 134 -5.59 -9.73 -6.83
C LEU A 134 -4.24 -10.41 -6.91
N ARG A 135 -3.58 -10.30 -8.06
CA ARG A 135 -2.22 -10.79 -8.27
C ARG A 135 -1.29 -9.59 -8.47
N SER A 136 -0.21 -9.53 -7.69
CA SER A 136 0.81 -8.49 -7.83
C SER A 136 1.72 -8.74 -9.02
N HIS A 137 2.43 -7.69 -9.45
CA HIS A 137 3.49 -7.76 -10.46
C HIS A 137 4.90 -7.84 -9.87
N THR A 138 5.03 -7.78 -8.55
CA THR A 138 6.30 -7.75 -7.80
C THR A 138 6.20 -8.63 -6.54
N ASN A 139 7.33 -8.91 -5.91
CA ASN A 139 7.40 -9.66 -4.65
C ASN A 139 7.20 -8.78 -3.40
N ARG A 140 6.66 -7.57 -3.57
CA ARG A 140 6.26 -6.66 -2.48
C ARG A 140 4.92 -6.03 -2.83
N LEU A 141 3.95 -6.20 -1.95
CA LEU A 141 2.59 -5.71 -2.11
C LEU A 141 2.23 -4.76 -0.95
N PRO A 142 2.24 -3.45 -1.17
CA PRO A 142 1.64 -2.51 -0.25
C PRO A 142 0.11 -2.68 -0.21
N VAL A 143 -0.41 -2.87 1.00
CA VAL A 143 -1.85 -2.93 1.32
C VAL A 143 -2.13 -1.86 2.35
N MET A 144 -3.01 -0.92 2.01
CA MET A 144 -3.38 0.19 2.88
C MET A 144 -4.87 0.11 3.16
N THR A 145 -5.24 0.20 4.44
CA THR A 145 -6.63 0.36 4.87
C THR A 145 -6.78 1.76 5.43
N TYR A 146 -7.85 2.48 5.07
CA TYR A 146 -8.04 3.85 5.50
C TYR A 146 -9.50 4.20 5.76
N SER A 147 -9.73 5.16 6.66
CA SER A 147 -11.05 5.71 6.96
C SER A 147 -10.96 7.14 7.48
N SER A 148 -11.83 8.03 6.98
CA SER A 148 -12.07 9.37 7.53
C SER A 148 -13.15 9.42 8.60
N TYR A 149 -13.91 8.34 8.78
CA TYR A 149 -15.04 8.29 9.72
C TYR A 149 -14.59 7.89 11.12
N LEU A 150 -15.28 8.45 12.11
CA LEU A 150 -15.24 8.01 13.50
C LEU A 150 -16.02 6.69 13.61
N TYR A 151 -15.31 5.57 13.69
CA TYR A 151 -15.92 4.26 13.93
C TYR A 151 -15.48 3.71 15.29
N THR A 152 -16.38 2.93 15.88
CA THR A 152 -16.02 1.82 16.77
C THR A 152 -15.21 0.82 15.93
N LEU A 153 -13.95 0.58 16.27
CA LEU A 153 -13.03 -0.45 15.71
C LEU A 153 -13.54 -1.21 14.46
N ILE A 154 -12.96 -0.93 13.28
CA ILE A 154 -13.29 -1.66 12.04
C ILE A 154 -12.30 -2.81 11.84
N THR A 155 -12.81 -4.01 11.56
CA THR A 155 -11.99 -5.20 11.31
C THR A 155 -12.09 -5.62 9.86
N SER A 156 -10.98 -5.56 9.12
CA SER A 156 -10.88 -6.04 7.74
C SER A 156 -10.11 -7.34 7.68
N VAL A 157 -10.51 -8.26 6.79
CA VAL A 157 -9.85 -9.56 6.65
C VAL A 157 -9.35 -9.77 5.23
N PHE A 158 -8.09 -10.15 5.11
CA PHE A 158 -7.47 -10.57 3.87
C PHE A 158 -6.84 -11.94 4.02
N GLN A 159 -6.65 -12.64 2.90
CA GLN A 159 -5.74 -13.77 2.82
C GLN A 159 -4.68 -13.51 1.77
N TYR A 160 -3.44 -13.91 2.05
CA TYR A 160 -2.34 -13.73 1.11
C TYR A 160 -1.45 -14.96 1.04
N ARG A 161 -0.81 -15.13 -0.12
CA ARG A 161 0.26 -16.11 -0.37
C ARG A 161 1.17 -15.61 -1.47
N TYR A 162 2.33 -16.23 -1.64
CA TYR A 162 3.11 -16.06 -2.87
C TYR A 162 2.97 -17.27 -3.80
N VAL A 163 3.16 -17.00 -5.08
CA VAL A 163 3.30 -17.99 -6.15
C VAL A 163 4.51 -17.63 -7.01
N SER A 164 5.05 -18.59 -7.75
CA SER A 164 6.12 -18.29 -8.71
C SER A 164 5.69 -17.22 -9.70
N ALA A 165 6.57 -16.26 -10.00
CA ALA A 165 6.33 -15.32 -11.06
C ALA A 165 6.29 -16.08 -12.39
N SER A 166 5.22 -15.92 -13.17
CA SER A 166 5.20 -16.44 -14.53
C SER A 166 6.31 -15.76 -15.34
N PRO A 167 7.00 -16.47 -16.25
CA PRO A 167 7.95 -15.83 -17.16
C PRO A 167 7.24 -14.67 -17.86
N ALA A 168 7.85 -13.49 -17.90
CA ALA A 168 7.31 -12.38 -18.66
C ALA A 168 7.24 -12.80 -20.14
N SER A 169 6.03 -12.95 -20.66
CA SER A 169 5.76 -13.08 -22.10
C SER A 169 6.05 -11.77 -22.82
#